data_AF-A0A844CAW2-F1
#
_entry.id   AF-A0A844CAW2-F1
#
_cell.length_a   1.000
_cell.length_b   1.000
_cell.length_c   1.000
_cell.angle_alpha   90.00
_cell.angle_beta   90.00
_cell.angle_gamma   90.00
#
_symmetry.space_group_name_H-M   'P 1'
#
loop_
_entity.id
_entity.type
_entity.pdbx_description
1 polymer ?
#
loop_
_entity_poly.entity_id
_entity_poly.type
_entity_poly.pdbx_seq_one_letter_code
_entity_poly.pdbx_strand_id
1 'polypeptide(L)'
;MTPKESCEIELSRFFKRYFTFTSSSDPDDLYNLLCSLCSSLEKYEIATNNKIGKDSKRYLALKALRNFYLHHSELLSSSKGIKSSDIGNVRTEVSLLCLLPVGILERIIKDTKQEQTKRYIRETFIFYENYVDIYPAIFNFAVDLYFLANEASLNISGSSYTEMALSINYEKKNNFPHYITGKIIPLTDTSASDYIDNHVIDMEKRLQEEKGLTLNTLRLSILEKTPLEQLKTLSSADKKFIYKDLIATKAIDIHDNYLERSFTENRPLTPVEQLVIHEVLKRK
;
A
#
# COMPACT_ATOMS: atom_id res chain seq x y z
N MET A 1 26.59 23.25 -3.36
CA MET A 1 25.71 22.07 -3.55
C MET A 1 24.94 22.26 -4.85
N THR A 2 25.15 21.38 -5.82
CA THR A 2 24.44 21.41 -7.11
C THR A 2 22.98 20.97 -6.95
N PRO A 3 22.09 21.26 -7.92
CA PRO A 3 20.73 20.71 -7.91
C PRO A 3 20.69 19.19 -7.80
N LYS A 4 21.62 18.49 -8.48
CA LYS A 4 21.76 17.03 -8.43
C LYS A 4 22.11 16.56 -7.01
N GLU A 5 23.16 17.10 -6.40
CA GLU A 5 23.57 16.75 -5.03
C GLU A 5 22.45 17.02 -4.01
N SER A 6 21.72 18.15 -4.16
CA SER A 6 20.60 18.50 -3.30
C SER A 6 19.44 17.49 -3.40
N CYS A 7 19.16 17.00 -4.62
CA CYS A 7 18.18 15.96 -4.89
C CYS A 7 18.61 14.63 -4.28
N GLU A 8 19.86 14.21 -4.48
CA GLU A 8 20.41 12.96 -3.95
C GLU A 8 20.31 12.91 -2.42
N ILE A 9 20.70 14.00 -1.75
CA ILE A 9 20.60 14.12 -0.28
C ILE A 9 19.15 14.03 0.20
N GLU A 10 18.22 14.66 -0.51
CA GLU A 10 16.80 14.64 -0.12
C GLU A 10 16.16 13.27 -0.31
N LEU A 11 16.50 12.58 -1.40
CA LEU A 11 16.05 11.20 -1.61
C LEU A 11 16.58 10.27 -0.52
N SER A 12 17.86 10.40 -0.14
CA SER A 12 18.42 9.66 1.01
C SER A 12 17.62 9.92 2.30
N ARG A 13 17.22 11.18 2.55
CA ARG A 13 16.37 11.53 3.71
C ARG A 13 14.96 10.96 3.61
N PHE A 14 14.36 10.98 2.43
CA PHE A 14 13.04 10.41 2.19
C PHE A 14 13.02 8.92 2.52
N PHE A 15 13.97 8.14 1.97
CA PHE A 15 14.00 6.70 2.25
C PHE A 15 14.23 6.42 3.73
N LYS A 16 15.10 7.19 4.41
CA LYS A 16 15.25 7.08 5.86
C LYS A 16 13.91 7.30 6.59
N ARG A 17 13.20 8.39 6.27
CA ARG A 17 11.89 8.70 6.87
C ARG A 17 10.82 7.67 6.54
N TYR A 18 10.85 7.11 5.34
CA TYR A 18 9.92 6.06 4.92
C TYR A 18 10.08 4.81 5.81
N PHE A 19 11.30 4.32 6.00
CA PHE A 19 11.55 3.16 6.86
C PHE A 19 11.33 3.44 8.36
N THR A 20 11.58 4.67 8.82
CA THR A 20 11.18 5.10 10.17
C THR A 20 9.66 5.02 10.33
N PHE A 21 8.90 5.61 9.39
CA PHE A 21 7.45 5.59 9.40
C PHE A 21 6.87 4.17 9.39
N THR A 22 7.42 3.23 8.60
CA THR A 22 6.93 1.84 8.56
C THR A 22 7.13 1.08 9.87
N SER A 23 7.87 1.65 10.81
CA SER A 23 8.22 1.07 12.10
C SER A 23 7.80 1.95 13.28
N SER A 24 7.00 2.99 13.02
CA SER A 24 6.64 4.01 14.02
C SER A 24 5.13 4.10 14.23
N SER A 25 4.73 4.49 15.44
CA SER A 25 3.37 4.89 15.79
C SER A 25 3.22 6.41 15.93
N ASP A 26 4.28 7.18 15.70
CA ASP A 26 4.31 8.63 15.88
C ASP A 26 3.67 9.36 14.67
N PRO A 27 2.60 10.16 14.88
CA PRO A 27 2.02 11.00 13.83
C PRO A 27 3.02 11.98 13.18
N ASP A 28 4.02 12.46 13.92
CA ASP A 28 5.04 13.37 13.39
C ASP A 28 5.91 12.70 12.33
N ASP A 29 6.11 11.38 12.40
CA ASP A 29 6.85 10.64 11.38
C ASP A 29 6.10 10.62 10.05
N LEU A 30 4.77 10.50 10.06
CA LEU A 30 3.96 10.63 8.84
C LEU A 30 4.09 12.03 8.24
N TYR A 31 3.96 13.07 9.07
CA TYR A 31 4.08 14.45 8.61
C TYR A 31 5.47 14.73 8.01
N ASN A 32 6.52 14.30 8.70
CA ASN A 32 7.90 14.41 8.23
C ASN A 32 8.12 13.65 6.92
N LEU A 33 7.53 12.46 6.78
CA LEU A 33 7.56 11.68 5.54
C LEU A 33 6.86 12.43 4.40
N LEU A 34 5.65 12.93 4.61
CA LEU A 34 4.89 13.70 3.61
C LEU A 34 5.63 14.97 3.16
N CYS A 35 6.31 15.65 4.08
CA CYS A 35 7.18 16.79 3.75
C CYS A 35 8.37 16.36 2.89
N SER A 36 9.06 15.29 3.28
CA SER A 36 10.20 14.75 2.52
C SER A 36 9.77 14.30 1.13
N LEU A 37 8.60 13.66 1.03
CA LEU A 37 8.00 13.20 -0.23
C LEU A 37 7.84 14.36 -1.21
N CYS A 38 7.23 15.45 -0.75
CA CYS A 38 7.03 16.64 -1.57
C CYS A 38 8.36 17.25 -2.03
N SER A 39 9.29 17.39 -1.08
CA SER A 39 10.63 17.97 -1.30
C SER A 39 11.48 17.13 -2.27
N SER A 40 11.45 15.80 -2.14
CA SER A 40 12.16 14.87 -3.02
C SER A 40 11.72 15.01 -4.47
N LEU A 41 10.41 15.04 -4.73
CA LEU A 41 9.94 15.20 -6.11
C LEU A 41 10.28 16.58 -6.66
N GLU A 42 10.06 17.66 -5.89
CA GLU A 42 10.37 19.02 -6.33
C GLU A 42 11.87 19.16 -6.69
N LYS A 43 12.78 18.61 -5.86
CA LYS A 43 14.21 18.61 -6.16
C LYS A 43 14.58 17.71 -7.34
N TYR A 44 13.92 16.57 -7.50
CA TYR A 44 14.10 15.72 -8.68
C TYR A 44 13.76 16.48 -9.96
N GLU A 45 12.62 17.18 -10.00
CA GLU A 45 12.18 17.96 -11.15
C GLU A 45 13.11 19.14 -11.47
N ILE A 46 13.81 19.68 -10.47
CA ILE A 46 14.81 20.74 -10.64
C ILE A 46 16.12 20.14 -11.18
N ALA A 47 16.57 19.01 -10.60
CA ALA A 47 17.83 18.38 -10.98
C ALA A 47 17.81 17.77 -12.40
N THR A 48 16.65 17.27 -12.84
CA THR A 48 16.48 16.57 -14.12
C THR A 48 15.78 17.41 -15.19
N ASN A 49 15.21 18.56 -14.80
CA ASN A 49 14.30 19.36 -15.64
C ASN A 49 13.07 18.59 -16.17
N ASN A 50 12.71 17.46 -15.56
CA ASN A 50 11.54 16.66 -15.92
C ASN A 50 10.35 17.01 -14.99
N LYS A 51 9.25 17.55 -15.52
CA LYS A 51 8.12 18.11 -14.75
C LYS A 51 6.94 17.13 -14.62
N ILE A 52 7.13 16.06 -13.88
CA ILE A 52 6.16 14.95 -13.75
C ILE A 52 5.11 15.11 -12.63
N GLY A 53 5.35 16.00 -11.67
CA GLY A 53 4.53 16.13 -10.46
C GLY A 53 3.10 16.61 -10.74
N LYS A 54 2.89 17.36 -11.82
CA LYS A 54 1.54 17.84 -12.21
C LYS A 54 0.62 16.72 -12.70
N ASP A 55 1.19 15.62 -13.19
CA ASP A 55 0.44 14.51 -13.77
C ASP A 55 0.44 13.27 -12.85
N SER A 56 1.28 13.26 -11.81
CA SER A 56 1.34 12.18 -10.83
C SER A 56 0.15 12.21 -9.86
N LYS A 57 -0.78 11.27 -10.05
CA LYS A 57 -1.95 11.09 -9.17
C LYS A 57 -1.56 10.93 -7.71
N ARG A 58 -0.59 10.05 -7.45
CA ARG A 58 -0.08 9.74 -6.11
C ARG A 58 0.57 10.94 -5.45
N TYR A 59 1.42 11.66 -6.19
CA TYR A 59 2.01 12.89 -5.67
C TYR A 59 0.97 13.91 -5.27
N LEU A 60 0.00 14.21 -6.14
CA LEU A 60 -0.99 15.26 -5.87
C LEU A 60 -1.91 14.89 -4.72
N ALA A 61 -2.32 13.62 -4.61
CA ALA A 61 -3.12 13.14 -3.48
C ALA A 61 -2.36 13.27 -2.15
N LEU A 62 -1.10 12.80 -2.09
CA LEU A 62 -0.26 12.89 -0.89
C LEU A 62 0.14 14.34 -0.55
N LYS A 63 0.34 15.19 -1.56
CA LYS A 63 0.59 16.62 -1.38
C LYS A 63 -0.61 17.34 -0.78
N ALA A 64 -1.84 16.96 -1.16
CA ALA A 64 -3.04 17.52 -0.55
C ALA A 64 -3.13 17.20 0.95
N LEU A 65 -2.79 15.97 1.35
CA LEU A 65 -2.68 15.59 2.76
C LEU A 65 -1.63 16.43 3.50
N ARG A 66 -0.43 16.56 2.93
CA ARG A 66 0.64 17.37 3.51
C ARG A 66 0.21 18.82 3.73
N ASN A 67 -0.43 19.42 2.72
CA ASN A 67 -0.91 20.80 2.79
C ASN A 67 -1.97 20.97 3.87
N PHE A 68 -2.88 20.00 4.02
CA PHE A 68 -3.86 20.04 5.08
C PHE A 68 -3.21 20.00 6.47
N TYR A 69 -2.23 19.11 6.68
CA TYR A 69 -1.47 18.97 7.92
C TYR A 69 -0.79 20.30 8.31
N LEU A 70 -0.14 20.96 7.34
CA LEU A 70 0.51 22.26 7.52
C LEU A 70 -0.42 23.37 8.04
N HIS A 71 -1.69 23.35 7.65
CA HIS A 71 -2.64 24.42 7.93
C HIS A 71 -3.55 24.15 9.13
N HIS A 72 -3.71 22.88 9.54
CA HIS A 72 -4.65 22.47 10.59
C HIS A 72 -3.99 21.82 11.80
N SER A 73 -2.66 21.81 11.87
CA SER A 73 -1.81 21.41 13.01
C SER A 73 -1.81 19.92 13.35
N GLU A 74 -2.80 19.13 12.95
CA GLU A 74 -2.78 17.67 13.15
C GLU A 74 -3.69 16.92 12.17
N LEU A 75 -3.19 15.80 11.66
CA LEU A 75 -3.99 14.80 10.95
C LEU A 75 -4.24 13.68 11.95
N LEU A 76 -5.50 13.32 12.20
CA LEU A 76 -5.85 12.19 13.05
C LEU A 76 -5.51 10.87 12.33
N SER A 77 -4.23 10.60 12.12
CA SER A 77 -3.74 9.40 11.48
C SER A 77 -3.32 8.35 12.50
N SER A 78 -3.57 7.08 12.17
CA SER A 78 -3.02 5.98 12.96
C SER A 78 -2.35 4.95 12.06
N SER A 79 -1.06 4.75 12.26
CA SER A 79 -0.33 3.61 11.69
C SER A 79 -0.66 2.38 12.50
N LYS A 80 -1.05 1.30 11.81
CA LYS A 80 -1.53 0.08 12.45
C LYS A 80 -1.08 -1.18 11.73
N GLY A 81 -1.11 -2.30 12.44
CA GLY A 81 -0.74 -3.62 11.97
C GLY A 81 -1.89 -4.62 11.96
N ILE A 82 -1.97 -5.48 10.95
CA ILE A 82 -2.80 -6.69 11.01
C ILE A 82 -2.12 -7.69 11.94
N LYS A 83 -2.87 -8.22 12.91
CA LYS A 83 -2.39 -9.22 13.87
C LYS A 83 -1.95 -10.49 13.17
N SER A 84 -0.80 -11.06 13.57
CA SER A 84 -0.25 -12.25 12.90
C SER A 84 -1.17 -13.48 12.98
N SER A 85 -1.88 -13.65 14.09
CA SER A 85 -2.83 -14.76 14.29
C SER A 85 -4.08 -14.67 13.40
N ASP A 86 -4.35 -13.49 12.84
CA ASP A 86 -5.59 -13.17 12.14
C ASP A 86 -5.43 -13.07 10.61
N ILE A 87 -4.20 -13.29 10.12
CA ILE A 87 -3.87 -13.21 8.69
C ILE A 87 -4.68 -14.20 7.81
N GLY A 88 -5.27 -15.24 8.40
CA GLY A 88 -6.14 -16.19 7.71
C GLY A 88 -7.59 -15.71 7.53
N ASN A 89 -7.99 -14.67 8.26
CA ASN A 89 -9.34 -14.10 8.25
C ASN A 89 -9.45 -12.80 7.44
N VAL A 90 -8.36 -12.40 6.78
CA VAL A 90 -8.32 -11.21 5.93
C VAL A 90 -7.49 -11.49 4.69
N ARG A 91 -7.98 -11.05 3.54
CA ARG A 91 -7.16 -10.95 2.34
C ARG A 91 -6.53 -9.57 2.27
N THR A 92 -5.21 -9.53 2.27
CA THR A 92 -4.40 -8.32 2.10
C THR A 92 -3.05 -8.65 1.48
N GLU A 93 -2.40 -7.70 0.81
CA GLU A 93 -1.01 -7.81 0.33
C GLU A 93 -0.01 -7.33 1.39
N VAL A 94 -0.45 -6.42 2.27
CA VAL A 94 0.39 -5.77 3.27
C VAL A 94 -0.28 -5.80 4.63
N SER A 95 0.51 -6.01 5.67
CA SER A 95 0.03 -6.00 7.05
C SER A 95 0.08 -4.62 7.70
N LEU A 96 0.62 -3.60 7.00
CA LEU A 96 0.70 -2.22 7.48
C LEU A 96 -0.44 -1.40 6.89
N LEU A 97 -1.08 -0.59 7.74
CA LEU A 97 -2.15 0.34 7.41
C LEU A 97 -1.77 1.73 7.91
N CYS A 98 -2.22 2.77 7.22
CA CYS A 98 -2.14 4.15 7.69
C CYS A 98 -3.52 4.79 7.54
N LEU A 99 -4.26 4.78 8.63
CA LEU A 99 -5.69 5.03 8.64
C LEU A 99 -6.00 6.48 9.02
N LEU A 100 -6.85 7.12 8.21
CA LEU A 100 -7.47 8.41 8.48
C LEU A 100 -8.98 8.24 8.67
N PRO A 101 -9.63 8.94 9.60
CA PRO A 101 -11.09 9.03 9.62
C PRO A 101 -11.60 9.61 8.30
N VAL A 102 -12.65 9.01 7.72
CA VAL A 102 -13.25 9.49 6.46
C VAL A 102 -13.61 10.97 6.52
N GLY A 103 -14.13 11.44 7.66
CA GLY A 103 -14.49 12.85 7.85
C GLY A 103 -13.31 13.84 7.68
N ILE A 104 -12.08 13.43 8.03
CA ILE A 104 -10.88 14.24 7.78
C ILE A 104 -10.60 14.32 6.29
N LEU A 105 -10.70 13.19 5.57
CA LEU A 105 -10.44 13.18 4.14
C LEU A 105 -11.50 13.92 3.33
N GLU A 106 -12.78 13.83 3.70
CA GLU A 106 -13.84 14.63 3.08
C GLU A 106 -13.60 16.13 3.26
N ARG A 107 -13.08 16.55 4.41
CA ARG A 107 -12.66 17.94 4.62
C ARG A 107 -11.49 18.33 3.71
N ILE A 108 -10.47 17.48 3.57
CA ILE A 108 -9.35 17.71 2.65
C ILE A 108 -9.84 17.85 1.20
N ILE A 109 -10.75 16.97 0.77
CA ILE A 109 -11.33 17.00 -0.56
C ILE A 109 -12.12 18.29 -0.77
N LYS A 110 -12.90 18.72 0.23
CA LYS A 110 -13.66 19.98 0.18
C LYS A 110 -12.75 21.20 0.08
N ASP A 111 -11.67 21.24 0.85
CA ASP A 111 -10.71 22.36 0.89
C ASP A 111 -9.76 22.39 -0.33
N THR A 112 -9.61 21.26 -1.02
CA THR A 112 -8.83 21.16 -2.25
C THR A 112 -9.53 21.90 -3.40
N LYS A 113 -8.88 22.91 -3.99
CA LYS A 113 -9.50 23.71 -5.07
C LYS A 113 -9.59 22.99 -6.42
N GLN A 114 -8.61 22.13 -6.72
CA GLN A 114 -8.48 21.51 -8.04
C GLN A 114 -9.29 20.21 -8.11
N GLU A 115 -10.30 20.15 -8.99
CA GLU A 115 -11.14 18.95 -9.18
C GLU A 115 -10.33 17.70 -9.58
N GLN A 116 -9.27 17.90 -10.36
CA GLN A 116 -8.35 16.80 -10.73
C GLN A 116 -7.71 16.17 -9.48
N THR A 117 -7.25 16.98 -8.53
CA THR A 117 -6.67 16.50 -7.27
C THR A 117 -7.71 15.82 -6.40
N LYS A 118 -8.94 16.33 -6.34
CA LYS A 118 -10.06 15.65 -5.64
C LYS A 118 -10.33 14.26 -6.22
N ARG A 119 -10.34 14.14 -7.54
CA ARG A 119 -10.47 12.84 -8.23
C ARG A 119 -9.30 11.93 -7.89
N TYR A 120 -8.07 12.44 -7.93
CA TYR A 120 -6.88 11.65 -7.62
C TYR A 120 -6.84 11.16 -6.18
N ILE A 121 -7.31 11.94 -5.20
CA ILE A 121 -7.49 11.46 -3.81
C ILE A 121 -8.40 10.22 -3.78
N ARG A 122 -9.56 10.28 -4.46
CA ARG A 122 -10.53 9.17 -4.50
C ARG A 122 -10.04 7.94 -5.25
N GLU A 123 -9.22 8.13 -6.28
CA GLU A 123 -8.65 7.03 -7.06
C GLU A 123 -7.43 6.39 -6.40
N THR A 124 -6.71 7.13 -5.54
CA THR A 124 -5.41 6.73 -5.01
C THR A 124 -5.50 6.11 -3.63
N PHE A 125 -6.36 6.63 -2.76
CA PHE A 125 -6.52 6.12 -1.40
C PHE A 125 -7.61 5.06 -1.33
N ILE A 126 -7.53 4.17 -0.33
CA ILE A 126 -8.48 3.09 -0.17
C ILE A 126 -9.54 3.50 0.85
N PHE A 127 -10.76 3.74 0.37
CA PHE A 127 -11.88 4.13 1.20
C PHE A 127 -12.58 2.88 1.77
N TYR A 128 -12.72 2.85 3.08
CA TYR A 128 -13.64 2.03 3.84
C TYR A 128 -14.78 2.91 4.37
N GLU A 129 -15.69 2.33 5.15
CA GLU A 129 -16.85 3.06 5.68
C GLU A 129 -16.44 4.17 6.67
N ASN A 130 -15.62 3.83 7.66
CA ASN A 130 -15.18 4.77 8.70
C ASN A 130 -13.76 5.31 8.46
N TYR A 131 -12.97 4.61 7.65
CA TYR A 131 -11.55 4.86 7.49
C TYR A 131 -11.13 5.02 6.03
N VAL A 132 -10.03 5.71 5.82
CA VAL A 132 -9.30 5.73 4.56
C VAL A 132 -7.87 5.29 4.83
N ASP A 133 -7.42 4.27 4.12
CA ASP A 133 -6.03 3.83 4.16
C ASP A 133 -5.21 4.52 3.07
N ILE A 134 -4.18 5.24 3.51
CA ILE A 134 -3.25 5.98 2.65
C ILE A 134 -1.91 5.25 2.48
N TYR A 135 -1.67 4.17 3.22
CA TYR A 135 -0.40 3.44 3.16
C TYR A 135 -0.06 2.93 1.75
N PRO A 136 -0.99 2.35 0.97
CA PRO A 136 -0.68 1.88 -0.38
C PRO A 136 -0.17 3.00 -1.29
N ALA A 137 -0.69 4.21 -1.13
CA ALA A 137 -0.23 5.37 -1.89
C ALA A 137 1.20 5.79 -1.50
N ILE A 138 1.52 5.76 -0.21
CA ILE A 138 2.85 6.08 0.32
C ILE A 138 3.87 5.04 -0.18
N PHE A 139 3.57 3.75 -0.02
CA PHE A 139 4.42 2.65 -0.49
C PHE A 139 4.71 2.79 -1.98
N ASN A 140 3.65 2.88 -2.79
CA ASN A 140 3.79 2.97 -4.24
C ASN A 140 4.56 4.24 -4.65
N PHE A 141 4.46 5.34 -3.90
CA PHE A 141 5.23 6.55 -4.18
C PHE A 141 6.72 6.39 -3.84
N ALA A 142 7.07 5.65 -2.79
CA ALA A 142 8.46 5.31 -2.51
C ALA A 142 9.08 4.49 -3.66
N VAL A 143 8.31 3.57 -4.24
CA VAL A 143 8.68 2.80 -5.43
C VAL A 143 8.89 3.70 -6.64
N ASP A 144 8.00 4.67 -6.88
CA ASP A 144 8.19 5.67 -7.95
C ASP A 144 9.49 6.44 -7.79
N LEU A 145 9.77 6.96 -6.59
CA LEU A 145 11.00 7.71 -6.34
C LEU A 145 12.25 6.85 -6.57
N TYR A 146 12.20 5.56 -6.24
CA TYR A 146 13.29 4.63 -6.54
C TYR A 146 13.50 4.50 -8.05
N PHE A 147 12.44 4.28 -8.83
CA PHE A 147 12.57 4.15 -10.28
C PHE A 147 13.03 5.46 -10.94
N LEU A 148 12.50 6.61 -10.52
CA LEU A 148 12.92 7.92 -10.99
C LEU A 148 14.39 8.20 -10.70
N ALA A 149 14.88 7.84 -9.50
CA ALA A 149 16.27 8.01 -9.13
C ALA A 149 17.21 7.18 -10.02
N ASN A 150 16.83 5.93 -10.31
CA ASN A 150 17.60 5.06 -11.20
C ASN A 150 17.58 5.53 -12.65
N GLU A 151 16.41 5.93 -13.16
CA GLU A 151 16.27 6.47 -14.53
C GLU A 151 17.17 7.70 -14.73
N ALA A 152 17.23 8.59 -13.75
CA ALA A 152 18.07 9.78 -13.78
C ALA A 152 19.54 9.53 -13.38
N SER A 153 19.94 8.27 -13.12
CA SER A 153 21.30 7.91 -12.69
C SER A 153 21.80 8.75 -11.50
N LEU A 154 20.94 8.90 -10.49
CA LEU A 154 21.25 9.58 -9.23
C LEU A 154 22.00 8.64 -8.27
N ASN A 155 22.99 9.18 -7.56
CA ASN A 155 23.79 8.42 -6.60
C ASN A 155 23.23 8.59 -5.18
N ILE A 156 22.20 7.82 -4.84
CA ILE A 156 21.55 7.89 -3.52
C ILE A 156 22.32 7.02 -2.53
N SER A 157 22.74 7.62 -1.41
CA SER A 157 23.47 6.92 -0.35
C SER A 157 22.56 6.58 0.84
N GLY A 158 22.97 5.59 1.64
CA GLY A 158 22.32 5.21 2.90
C GLY A 158 21.62 3.86 2.86
N SER A 159 21.64 3.18 4.01
CA SER A 159 21.11 1.81 4.16
C SER A 159 19.63 1.70 3.77
N SER A 160 18.81 2.71 4.07
CA SER A 160 17.39 2.72 3.71
C SER A 160 17.16 2.71 2.19
N TYR A 161 17.98 3.38 1.39
CA TYR A 161 17.89 3.28 -0.07
C TYR A 161 18.33 1.90 -0.56
N THR A 162 19.41 1.37 0.02
CA THR A 162 19.89 0.01 -0.27
C THR A 162 18.83 -1.04 0.04
N GLU A 163 18.09 -0.90 1.14
CA GLU A 163 17.00 -1.81 1.52
C GLU A 163 15.88 -1.82 0.48
N MET A 164 15.46 -0.63 0.01
CA MET A 164 14.51 -0.53 -1.11
C MET A 164 15.06 -1.20 -2.38
N ALA A 165 16.34 -0.97 -2.71
CA ALA A 165 16.97 -1.58 -3.87
C ALA A 165 17.01 -3.12 -3.77
N LEU A 166 17.27 -3.67 -2.58
CA LEU A 166 17.27 -5.11 -2.32
C LEU A 166 15.86 -5.70 -2.50
N SER A 167 14.82 -5.04 -1.97
CA SER A 167 13.42 -5.45 -2.17
C SER A 167 13.07 -5.51 -3.65
N ILE A 168 13.30 -4.42 -4.39
CA ILE A 168 12.99 -4.35 -5.82
C ILE A 168 13.78 -5.39 -6.63
N ASN A 169 15.03 -5.64 -6.29
CA ASN A 169 15.84 -6.66 -6.96
C ASN A 169 15.34 -8.08 -6.68
N TYR A 170 14.90 -8.36 -5.45
CA TYR A 170 14.24 -9.62 -5.11
C TYR A 170 12.95 -9.79 -5.93
N GLU A 171 12.12 -8.75 -6.01
CA GLU A 171 10.89 -8.78 -6.80
C GLU A 171 11.17 -9.03 -8.29
N LYS A 172 12.15 -8.33 -8.88
CA LYS A 172 12.58 -8.56 -10.28
C LYS A 172 13.03 -10.00 -10.52
N LYS A 173 13.85 -10.55 -9.61
CA LYS A 173 14.38 -11.92 -9.72
C LYS A 173 13.27 -12.98 -9.69
N ASN A 174 12.19 -12.70 -8.97
CA ASN A 174 11.06 -13.63 -8.80
C ASN A 174 9.84 -13.25 -9.68
N ASN A 175 9.96 -12.26 -10.56
CA ASN A 175 8.86 -11.73 -11.39
C ASN A 175 7.64 -11.27 -10.57
N PHE A 176 7.88 -10.73 -9.37
CA PHE A 176 6.83 -10.14 -8.53
C PHE A 176 6.56 -8.68 -8.91
N PRO A 177 5.33 -8.19 -8.68
CA PRO A 177 4.98 -6.79 -8.89
C PRO A 177 5.71 -5.90 -7.88
N HIS A 178 6.06 -4.69 -8.32
CA HIS A 178 6.69 -3.66 -7.46
C HIS A 178 5.68 -2.78 -6.74
N TYR A 179 4.43 -2.80 -7.20
CA TYR A 179 3.35 -1.95 -6.68
C TYR A 179 2.30 -2.83 -6.03
N ILE A 180 1.65 -2.29 -5.01
CA ILE A 180 0.56 -2.93 -4.28
C ILE A 180 -0.78 -2.24 -4.59
N THR A 181 -1.87 -3.00 -4.53
CA THR A 181 -3.22 -2.42 -4.51
C THR A 181 -3.65 -2.11 -3.07
N GLY A 182 -3.24 -2.95 -2.11
CA GLY A 182 -3.27 -2.69 -0.67
C GLY A 182 -4.66 -2.66 -0.02
N LYS A 183 -5.71 -3.13 -0.71
CA LYS A 183 -7.05 -3.23 -0.12
C LYS A 183 -7.13 -4.41 0.84
N ILE A 184 -7.65 -4.18 2.04
CA ILE A 184 -8.04 -5.27 2.94
C ILE A 184 -9.46 -5.72 2.63
N ILE A 185 -9.66 -7.03 2.63
CA ILE A 185 -10.97 -7.65 2.46
C ILE A 185 -11.12 -8.67 3.58
N PRO A 186 -11.96 -8.40 4.59
CA PRO A 186 -12.29 -9.41 5.59
C PRO A 186 -12.85 -10.65 4.91
N LEU A 187 -12.40 -11.82 5.37
CA LEU A 187 -12.89 -13.12 4.96
C LEU A 187 -13.91 -13.67 5.97
N THR A 188 -14.43 -12.79 6.82
CA THR A 188 -15.43 -13.02 7.87
C THR A 188 -16.76 -12.37 7.45
N ASP A 189 -17.75 -12.32 8.36
CA ASP A 189 -19.02 -11.60 8.13
C ASP A 189 -18.96 -10.11 8.53
N THR A 190 -17.77 -9.60 8.90
CA THR A 190 -17.62 -8.23 9.38
C THR A 190 -17.32 -7.27 8.24
N SER A 191 -17.73 -6.00 8.39
CA SER A 191 -17.30 -4.95 7.47
C SER A 191 -15.80 -4.72 7.60
N ALA A 192 -15.17 -4.12 6.59
CA ALA A 192 -13.75 -3.75 6.67
C ALA A 192 -13.46 -2.78 7.82
N SER A 193 -14.39 -1.87 8.13
CA SER A 193 -14.24 -0.94 9.25
C SER A 193 -14.38 -1.63 10.60
N ASP A 194 -15.36 -2.53 10.77
CA ASP A 194 -15.47 -3.32 12.00
C ASP A 194 -14.26 -4.24 12.17
N TYR A 195 -13.75 -4.80 11.09
CA TYR A 195 -12.54 -5.60 11.11
C TYR A 195 -11.34 -4.76 11.59
N ILE A 196 -11.16 -3.57 11.04
CA ILE A 196 -10.12 -2.62 11.48
C ILE A 196 -10.27 -2.31 12.97
N ASP A 197 -11.47 -2.01 13.44
CA ASP A 197 -11.70 -1.62 14.84
C ASP A 197 -11.36 -2.73 15.83
N ASN A 198 -11.59 -4.00 15.45
CA ASN A 198 -11.51 -5.12 16.38
C ASN A 198 -10.24 -5.98 16.23
N HIS A 199 -9.61 -6.02 15.05
CA HIS A 199 -8.56 -6.99 14.72
C HIS A 199 -7.20 -6.38 14.39
N VAL A 200 -7.16 -5.08 14.12
CA VAL A 200 -5.93 -4.35 13.81
C VAL A 200 -5.31 -3.78 15.08
N ILE A 201 -3.99 -3.93 15.23
CA ILE A 201 -3.23 -3.61 16.44
C ILE A 201 -2.30 -2.40 16.22
N ASP A 202 -1.89 -1.76 17.31
CA ASP A 202 -0.89 -0.68 17.26
C ASP A 202 0.47 -1.18 16.77
N MET A 203 1.24 -0.29 16.13
CA MET A 203 2.55 -0.62 15.58
C MET A 203 3.53 -1.18 16.62
N GLU A 204 3.51 -0.67 17.85
CA GLU A 204 4.35 -1.20 18.92
C GLU A 204 4.05 -2.68 19.19
N LYS A 205 2.77 -3.05 19.35
CA LYS A 205 2.34 -4.43 19.58
C LYS A 205 2.73 -5.32 18.41
N ARG A 206 2.54 -4.85 17.18
CA ARG A 206 2.94 -5.57 15.97
C ARG A 206 4.44 -5.86 15.95
N LEU A 207 5.28 -4.88 16.26
CA LEU A 207 6.74 -5.06 16.30
C LEU A 207 7.16 -6.08 17.39
N GLN A 208 6.42 -6.16 18.50
CA GLN A 208 6.66 -7.19 19.50
C GLN A 208 6.25 -8.58 19.01
N GLU A 209 5.11 -8.70 18.30
CA GLU A 209 4.74 -9.95 17.63
C GLU A 209 5.82 -10.39 16.63
N GLU A 210 6.35 -9.47 15.81
CA GLU A 210 7.40 -9.78 14.83
C GLU A 210 8.72 -10.22 15.49
N LYS A 211 9.12 -9.61 16.61
CA LYS A 211 10.34 -9.99 17.35
C LYS A 211 10.22 -11.33 18.08
N GLY A 212 9.02 -11.69 18.52
CA GLY A 212 8.74 -12.96 19.19
C GLY A 212 8.70 -14.17 18.25
N LEU A 213 8.69 -13.94 16.94
CA LEU A 213 8.57 -14.98 15.92
C LEU A 213 9.96 -15.42 15.43
N THR A 214 10.33 -16.66 15.74
CA THR A 214 11.46 -17.35 15.11
C THR A 214 11.00 -18.17 13.90
N LEU A 215 11.92 -18.58 13.01
CA LEU A 215 11.68 -19.51 11.90
C LEU A 215 10.96 -20.82 12.32
N ASN A 216 11.06 -21.22 13.60
CA ASN A 216 10.49 -22.45 14.13
C ASN A 216 9.10 -22.29 14.76
N THR A 217 8.61 -21.06 14.89
CA THR A 217 7.24 -20.79 15.34
C THR A 217 6.31 -20.78 14.12
N LEU A 218 5.58 -21.88 13.91
CA LEU A 218 4.54 -21.95 12.90
C LEU A 218 3.50 -20.86 13.18
N ARG A 219 3.28 -19.96 12.21
CA ARG A 219 2.13 -19.07 12.19
C ARG A 219 0.87 -19.94 12.05
N LEU A 220 0.27 -20.35 13.15
CA LEU A 220 -1.07 -20.90 13.13
C LEU A 220 -2.03 -19.71 13.06
N SER A 221 -2.41 -19.34 11.84
CA SER A 221 -3.56 -18.45 11.64
C SER A 221 -4.80 -19.18 12.13
N ILE A 222 -5.54 -18.57 13.05
CA ILE A 222 -6.81 -19.12 13.50
C ILE A 222 -7.84 -18.76 12.44
N LEU A 223 -8.38 -19.75 11.74
CA LEU A 223 -9.46 -19.53 10.78
C LEU A 223 -10.80 -19.50 11.51
N GLU A 224 -11.51 -18.39 11.41
CA GLU A 224 -12.89 -18.28 11.91
C GLU A 224 -13.88 -19.05 11.01
N LYS A 225 -13.56 -19.14 9.72
CA LYS A 225 -14.39 -19.75 8.69
C LYS A 225 -13.58 -20.66 7.78
N THR A 226 -14.19 -21.73 7.30
CA THR A 226 -13.60 -22.55 6.25
C THR A 226 -13.50 -21.75 4.94
N PRO A 227 -12.58 -22.08 4.02
CA PRO A 227 -12.45 -21.34 2.76
C PRO A 227 -13.74 -21.23 1.93
N LEU A 228 -14.59 -22.27 1.98
CA LEU A 228 -15.89 -22.25 1.30
C LEU A 228 -16.89 -21.28 1.95
N GLU A 229 -16.84 -21.14 3.27
CA GLU A 229 -17.64 -20.15 4.00
C GLU A 229 -17.12 -18.74 3.76
N GLN A 230 -15.78 -18.54 3.77
CA GLN A 230 -15.15 -17.26 3.40
C GLN A 230 -15.59 -16.82 1.99
N LEU A 231 -15.61 -17.73 1.01
CA LEU A 231 -16.10 -17.42 -0.34
C LEU A 231 -17.55 -16.90 -0.35
N LYS A 232 -18.40 -17.40 0.56
CA LYS A 232 -19.81 -17.00 0.66
C LYS A 232 -19.98 -15.62 1.29
N THR A 233 -19.05 -15.18 2.14
CA THR A 233 -19.11 -13.84 2.75
C THR A 233 -18.70 -12.75 1.77
N LEU A 234 -17.83 -13.07 0.81
CA LEU A 234 -17.36 -12.12 -0.20
C LEU A 234 -18.50 -11.61 -1.08
N SER A 235 -18.61 -10.28 -1.18
CA SER A 235 -19.50 -9.64 -2.14
C SER A 235 -19.07 -9.92 -3.59
N SER A 236 -19.97 -9.73 -4.56
CA SER A 236 -19.60 -9.83 -5.98
C SER A 236 -18.53 -8.82 -6.38
N ALA A 237 -18.51 -7.64 -5.73
CA ALA A 237 -17.49 -6.63 -5.96
C ALA A 237 -16.12 -7.08 -5.43
N ASP A 238 -16.08 -7.73 -4.26
CA ASP A 238 -14.83 -8.23 -3.68
C ASP A 238 -14.27 -9.41 -4.47
N LYS A 239 -15.12 -10.36 -4.90
CA LYS A 239 -14.68 -11.45 -5.80
C LYS A 239 -14.08 -10.92 -7.09
N LYS A 240 -14.73 -9.91 -7.70
CA LYS A 240 -14.23 -9.24 -8.91
C LYS A 240 -12.93 -8.48 -8.65
N PHE A 241 -12.80 -7.84 -7.49
CA PHE A 241 -11.57 -7.17 -7.08
C PHE A 241 -10.43 -8.17 -6.92
N ILE A 242 -10.61 -9.23 -6.12
CA ILE A 242 -9.60 -10.27 -5.88
C ILE A 242 -9.15 -10.89 -7.20
N TYR A 243 -10.08 -11.25 -8.09
CA TYR A 243 -9.73 -11.80 -9.40
C TYR A 243 -8.86 -10.83 -10.23
N LYS A 244 -9.22 -9.55 -10.27
CA LYS A 244 -8.44 -8.53 -11.00
C LYS A 244 -7.09 -8.26 -10.34
N ASP A 245 -7.05 -8.24 -9.02
CA ASP A 245 -5.85 -8.05 -8.22
C ASP A 245 -4.84 -9.17 -8.47
N LEU A 246 -5.29 -10.43 -8.51
CA LEU A 246 -4.44 -11.58 -8.81
C LEU A 246 -3.79 -11.51 -10.20
N ILE A 247 -4.48 -10.95 -11.19
CA ILE A 247 -3.93 -10.71 -12.52
C ILE A 247 -2.95 -9.53 -12.49
N ALA A 248 -3.35 -8.41 -11.88
CA ALA A 248 -2.54 -7.19 -11.82
C ALA A 248 -1.22 -7.41 -11.07
N THR A 249 -1.25 -8.26 -10.04
CA THR A 249 -0.09 -8.65 -9.24
C THR A 249 0.68 -9.82 -9.85
N LYS A 250 0.32 -10.28 -11.05
CA LYS A 250 0.90 -11.46 -11.71
C LYS A 250 0.87 -12.73 -10.84
N ALA A 251 0.01 -12.80 -9.83
CA ALA A 251 -0.16 -14.01 -9.03
C ALA A 251 -0.72 -15.16 -9.87
N ILE A 252 -1.48 -14.83 -10.92
CA ILE A 252 -1.97 -15.76 -11.92
C ILE A 252 -1.78 -15.22 -13.34
N ASP A 253 -1.64 -16.13 -14.30
CA ASP A 253 -1.82 -15.86 -15.73
C ASP A 253 -3.05 -16.61 -16.25
N ILE A 254 -3.91 -15.93 -17.02
CA ILE A 254 -5.11 -16.53 -17.61
C ILE A 254 -4.80 -17.01 -19.02
N HIS A 255 -5.14 -18.25 -19.30
CA HIS A 255 -5.03 -18.86 -20.63
C HIS A 255 -6.44 -19.03 -21.19
N ASP A 256 -6.71 -18.39 -22.32
CA ASP A 256 -8.00 -18.45 -22.99
C ASP A 256 -7.86 -19.31 -24.24
N ASN A 257 -8.31 -20.57 -24.17
CA ASN A 257 -8.40 -21.45 -25.32
C ASN A 257 -9.86 -21.58 -25.75
N TYR A 258 -10.10 -21.83 -27.04
CA TYR A 258 -11.44 -21.96 -27.65
C TYR A 258 -12.40 -22.96 -26.95
N LEU A 259 -11.88 -23.83 -26.07
CA LEU A 259 -12.64 -24.86 -25.38
C LEU A 259 -12.76 -24.64 -23.86
N GLU A 260 -11.82 -23.93 -23.23
CA GLU A 260 -11.78 -23.76 -21.77
C GLU A 260 -10.89 -22.58 -21.37
N ARG A 261 -11.30 -21.86 -20.32
CA ARG A 261 -10.46 -20.88 -19.63
C ARG A 261 -9.75 -21.56 -18.47
N SER A 262 -8.43 -21.55 -18.50
CA SER A 262 -7.59 -22.05 -17.41
C SER A 262 -6.68 -20.96 -16.87
N PHE A 263 -5.99 -21.23 -15.77
CA PHE A 263 -5.00 -20.31 -15.21
C PHE A 263 -3.78 -21.06 -14.69
N THR A 264 -2.64 -20.39 -14.67
CA THR A 264 -1.42 -20.84 -14.00
C THR A 264 -1.13 -20.00 -12.78
N GLU A 265 -0.69 -20.62 -11.69
CA GLU A 265 -0.27 -19.95 -10.46
C GLU A 265 1.22 -19.60 -10.52
N ASN A 266 1.56 -18.34 -10.33
CA ASN A 266 2.95 -17.87 -10.25
C ASN A 266 3.44 -17.72 -8.80
N ARG A 267 2.52 -17.81 -7.83
CA ARG A 267 2.78 -17.95 -6.40
C ARG A 267 1.72 -18.86 -5.77
N PRO A 268 1.98 -19.43 -4.58
CA PRO A 268 0.94 -20.10 -3.81
C PRO A 268 -0.25 -19.16 -3.59
N LEU A 269 -1.44 -19.60 -3.98
CA LEU A 269 -2.68 -18.91 -3.71
C LEU A 269 -3.29 -19.40 -2.39
N THR A 270 -4.00 -18.53 -1.69
CA THR A 270 -4.81 -18.97 -0.56
C THR A 270 -5.99 -19.81 -1.07
N PRO A 271 -6.53 -20.73 -0.25
CA PRO A 271 -7.69 -21.52 -0.64
C PRO A 271 -8.89 -20.68 -1.11
N VAL A 272 -9.14 -19.52 -0.48
CA VAL A 272 -10.22 -18.61 -0.91
C VAL A 272 -9.92 -17.93 -2.25
N GLU A 273 -8.66 -17.57 -2.53
CA GLU A 273 -8.27 -17.00 -3.84
C GLU A 273 -8.54 -18.00 -4.96
N GLN A 274 -8.16 -19.26 -4.77
CA GLN A 274 -8.44 -20.33 -5.75
C GLN A 274 -9.94 -20.47 -5.98
N LEU A 275 -10.75 -20.51 -4.92
CA LEU A 275 -12.20 -20.61 -5.03
C LEU A 275 -12.82 -19.43 -5.77
N VAL A 276 -12.34 -18.20 -5.53
CA VAL A 276 -12.78 -16.99 -6.24
C VAL A 276 -12.51 -17.12 -7.75
N ILE A 277 -11.31 -17.57 -8.14
CA ILE A 277 -10.97 -17.75 -9.57
C ILE A 277 -11.93 -18.76 -10.21
N HIS A 278 -12.14 -19.92 -9.60
CA HIS A 278 -13.03 -20.95 -10.13
C HIS A 278 -14.47 -20.45 -10.29
N GLU A 279 -14.98 -19.67 -9.33
CA GLU A 279 -16.32 -19.09 -9.42
C GLU A 279 -16.43 -18.05 -10.55
N VAL A 280 -15.41 -17.20 -10.72
CA VAL A 280 -15.40 -16.15 -11.77
C VAL A 280 -15.25 -16.76 -13.16
N LEU A 281 -14.43 -17.80 -13.32
CA LEU A 281 -14.23 -18.49 -14.60
C LEU A 281 -15.47 -19.28 -15.04
N LYS A 282 -16.26 -19.83 -14.10
CA LYS A 282 -17.51 -20.56 -14.41
C LYS A 282 -18.69 -19.67 -14.81
N ARG A 283 -18.68 -18.37 -14.47
CA ARG A 283 -19.81 -17.44 -14.65
C ARG A 283 -19.79 -16.67 -15.98
N LYS A 284 -18.83 -16.95 -16.87
CA LYS A 284 -18.66 -16.29 -18.17
C LYS A 284 -18.57 -17.32 -19.27
#